data_AF-A0A924YUG0-F1
#
_entry.id   AF-A0A924YUG0-F1
#
_cell.length_a   1.000
_cell.length_b   1.000
_cell.length_c   1.000
_cell.angle_alpha   90.00
_cell.angle_beta   90.00
_cell.angle_gamma   90.00
#
_symmetry.space_group_name_H-M   'P 1'
#
loop_
_entity.id
_entity.type
_entity.pdbx_description
1 polymer ?
#
loop_
_entity_poly.entity_id
_entity_poly.type
_entity_poly.pdbx_seq_one_letter_code
_entity_poly.pdbx_strand_id
1 'polypeptide(L)'
;MISNRRKEKRVKGEEGLLALLLLTLVGWLPTAPLLAQGVTPARLRIVVNSDRDSVQADSALTLREAIELVNGTLSVDRLSEAEKSQVLTATGATSEIAFQLLAGQTVIRVSQRLPDITAPVLIDGTTQTGYAANTRAIAELPLVAPIVELTATPGAFVSRGLSIVSDNVTIRGLSIYGFTDDHDDTERTPPADIFIAHRLPPPDVSKQ
;
A
#
# COMPACT_ATOMS: atom_id res chain seq x y z
N MET A 1 58.22 -20.93 -36.27
CA MET A 1 59.07 -20.56 -35.12
C MET A 1 60.00 -19.45 -35.60
N ILE A 2 59.96 -18.26 -34.95
CA ILE A 2 61.00 -17.20 -34.97
C ILE A 2 61.08 -16.40 -36.29
N SER A 3 61.25 -15.09 -36.39
CA SER A 3 61.10 -13.89 -35.55
C SER A 3 61.64 -12.74 -36.39
N ASN A 4 60.84 -11.68 -36.60
CA ASN A 4 61.20 -10.26 -36.41
C ASN A 4 62.64 -9.76 -36.72
N ARG A 5 62.80 -8.77 -37.62
CA ARG A 5 63.24 -7.37 -37.32
C ARG A 5 63.68 -6.54 -38.56
N ARG A 6 63.10 -5.32 -38.61
CA ARG A 6 63.47 -4.02 -39.22
C ARG A 6 64.85 -3.85 -39.93
N LYS A 7 64.87 -3.04 -41.01
CA LYS A 7 65.32 -1.60 -41.00
C LYS A 7 65.20 -0.87 -42.35
N GLU A 8 64.75 0.41 -42.26
CA GLU A 8 65.16 1.68 -42.96
C GLU A 8 65.34 1.69 -44.50
N LYS A 9 65.14 2.75 -45.28
CA LYS A 9 64.66 4.16 -45.21
C LYS A 9 64.70 4.66 -46.67
N ARG A 10 63.71 5.41 -47.15
CA ARG A 10 63.77 6.32 -48.33
C ARG A 10 62.35 6.88 -48.53
N VAL A 11 62.04 8.15 -48.81
CA VAL A 11 62.76 9.38 -49.16
C VAL A 11 61.97 10.56 -48.57
N LYS A 12 62.69 11.63 -48.24
CA LYS A 12 62.25 12.95 -47.80
C LYS A 12 61.96 13.84 -49.03
N GLY A 13 60.88 14.62 -49.00
CA GLY A 13 60.57 15.66 -50.02
C GLY A 13 59.08 15.98 -50.02
N GLU A 14 58.63 16.88 -49.13
CA GLU A 14 58.36 18.30 -49.41
C GLU A 14 57.00 18.50 -50.10
N GLU A 15 55.95 18.72 -49.31
CA GLU A 15 55.35 20.03 -49.01
C GLU A 15 54.39 20.49 -50.13
N GLY A 16 53.10 20.30 -49.87
CA GLY A 16 51.99 20.69 -50.73
C GLY A 16 50.69 20.67 -49.94
N LEU A 17 50.55 21.66 -49.07
CA LEU A 17 49.29 22.07 -48.42
C LEU A 17 48.10 21.95 -49.37
N LEU A 18 47.04 21.23 -48.98
CA LEU A 18 45.65 21.51 -49.37
C LEU A 18 44.66 20.78 -48.44
N ALA A 19 44.17 21.55 -47.47
CA ALA A 19 42.82 21.62 -46.94
C ALA A 19 41.99 20.32 -46.76
N LEU A 20 41.97 19.86 -45.51
CA LEU A 20 40.79 19.53 -44.69
C LEU A 20 39.41 19.78 -45.32
N LEU A 21 38.59 18.72 -45.44
CA LEU A 21 37.14 18.83 -45.20
C LEU A 21 36.58 17.46 -44.73
N LEU A 22 36.82 17.13 -43.45
CA LEU A 22 36.09 16.04 -42.78
C LEU A 22 34.77 16.63 -42.28
N LEU A 23 33.68 16.35 -42.99
CA LEU A 23 32.34 16.77 -42.62
C LEU A 23 31.85 15.89 -41.45
N THR A 24 32.20 16.26 -40.22
CA THR A 24 31.58 15.69 -39.01
C THR A 24 30.16 16.24 -38.89
N LEU A 25 29.19 15.49 -39.41
CA LEU A 25 27.77 15.74 -39.19
C LEU A 25 27.42 15.34 -37.75
N VAL A 26 27.74 16.20 -36.77
CA VAL A 26 27.23 16.05 -35.41
C VAL A 26 25.77 16.54 -35.43
N GLY A 27 24.86 15.60 -35.71
CA GLY A 27 23.44 15.84 -35.62
C GLY A 27 23.04 16.13 -34.18
N TRP A 28 22.60 17.35 -33.90
CA TRP A 28 21.81 17.63 -32.71
C TRP A 28 20.49 16.86 -32.80
N LEU A 29 20.39 15.77 -32.02
CA LEU A 29 19.11 15.15 -31.74
C LEU A 29 18.41 15.99 -30.66
N PRO A 30 17.21 16.54 -30.91
CA PRO A 30 16.43 17.14 -29.84
C PRO A 30 16.00 16.02 -28.90
N THR A 31 16.51 16.04 -27.67
CA THR A 31 16.00 15.22 -26.58
C THR A 31 14.60 15.69 -26.25
N ALA A 32 13.58 15.00 -26.79
CA ALA A 32 12.21 15.23 -26.35
C ALA A 32 12.14 14.92 -24.84
N PRO A 33 11.56 15.81 -24.02
CA PRO A 33 11.32 15.48 -22.63
C PRO A 33 10.35 14.29 -22.60
N LEU A 34 10.78 13.18 -21.98
CA LEU A 34 9.86 12.13 -21.59
C LEU A 34 8.88 12.77 -20.61
N LEU A 35 7.62 12.89 -21.02
CA LEU A 35 6.55 13.15 -20.07
C LEU A 35 6.55 11.95 -19.12
N ALA A 36 6.89 12.19 -17.85
CA ALA A 36 6.69 11.22 -16.79
C ALA A 36 5.20 10.88 -16.77
N GLN A 37 4.83 9.73 -17.33
CA GLN A 37 3.51 9.17 -17.11
C GLN A 37 3.42 8.95 -15.61
N GLY A 38 2.63 9.75 -14.91
CA GLY A 38 2.33 9.52 -13.51
C GLY A 38 1.79 8.10 -13.41
N VAL A 39 2.59 7.19 -12.83
CA VAL A 39 2.14 5.83 -12.52
C VAL A 39 1.00 6.01 -11.54
N THR A 40 -0.23 5.87 -12.02
CA THR A 40 -1.37 5.82 -11.13
C THR A 40 -1.15 4.55 -10.30
N PRO A 41 -1.05 4.64 -8.96
CA PRO A 41 -0.80 3.47 -8.15
C PRO A 41 -1.87 2.43 -8.45
N ALA A 42 -1.45 1.18 -8.67
CA ALA A 42 -2.37 0.10 -8.98
C ALA A 42 -3.36 -0.04 -7.82
N ARG A 43 -4.65 0.09 -8.12
CA ARG A 43 -5.72 -0.14 -7.13
C ARG A 43 -5.91 -1.63 -6.96
N LEU A 44 -5.91 -2.08 -5.71
CA LEU A 44 -5.93 -3.49 -5.37
C LEU A 44 -7.29 -3.86 -4.78
N ARG A 45 -7.81 -5.03 -5.17
CA ARG A 45 -8.87 -5.71 -4.45
C ARG A 45 -8.24 -6.87 -3.70
N ILE A 46 -8.24 -6.80 -2.38
CA ILE A 46 -7.55 -7.72 -1.49
C ILE A 46 -8.58 -8.45 -0.66
N VAL A 47 -8.51 -9.78 -0.61
CA VAL A 47 -9.40 -10.61 0.20
C VAL A 47 -8.66 -11.09 1.45
N VAL A 48 -9.06 -10.58 2.61
CA VAL A 48 -8.58 -10.99 3.93
C VAL A 48 -9.21 -12.34 4.27
N ASN A 49 -8.38 -13.36 4.47
CA ASN A 49 -8.84 -14.73 4.75
C ASN A 49 -8.38 -15.24 6.14
N SER A 50 -7.70 -14.41 6.93
CA SER A 50 -7.22 -14.75 8.27
C SER A 50 -7.55 -13.67 9.32
N ASP A 51 -7.84 -14.14 10.53
CA ASP A 51 -8.09 -13.35 11.74
C ASP A 51 -6.82 -13.00 12.52
N ARG A 52 -5.65 -13.41 12.02
CA ARG A 52 -4.34 -13.14 12.61
C ARG A 52 -3.90 -11.68 12.41
N ASP A 53 -2.92 -11.28 13.18
CA ASP A 53 -2.33 -9.93 13.19
C ASP A 53 -0.81 -9.99 13.00
N SER A 54 -0.37 -10.51 11.86
CA SER A 54 1.05 -10.67 11.50
C SER A 54 1.29 -10.32 10.04
N VAL A 55 2.52 -9.90 9.72
CA VAL A 55 3.00 -9.75 8.33
C VAL A 55 3.99 -10.87 8.06
N GLN A 56 3.56 -11.90 7.36
CA GLN A 56 4.40 -13.07 7.07
C GLN A 56 3.90 -13.75 5.81
N ALA A 57 4.81 -13.97 4.84
CA ALA A 57 4.49 -14.71 3.62
C ALA A 57 4.10 -16.17 3.93
N ASP A 58 2.81 -16.44 4.06
CA ASP A 58 2.24 -17.75 4.34
C ASP A 58 0.92 -17.96 3.55
N SER A 59 -0.03 -18.78 4.01
CA SER A 59 -1.31 -18.98 3.30
C SER A 59 -2.45 -18.06 3.76
N ALA A 60 -2.17 -17.13 4.68
CA ALA A 60 -3.12 -16.33 5.42
C ALA A 60 -2.84 -14.83 5.17
N LEU A 61 -3.64 -14.23 4.30
CA LEU A 61 -3.64 -12.78 4.11
C LEU A 61 -4.45 -12.12 5.23
N THR A 62 -3.74 -11.38 6.09
CA THR A 62 -4.29 -10.68 7.26
C THR A 62 -4.77 -9.26 6.95
N LEU A 63 -5.58 -8.66 7.84
CA LEU A 63 -5.98 -7.25 7.72
C LEU A 63 -4.77 -6.30 7.73
N ARG A 64 -3.73 -6.61 8.52
CA ARG A 64 -2.51 -5.80 8.58
C ARG A 64 -1.82 -5.77 7.22
N GLU A 65 -1.62 -6.93 6.60
CA GLU A 65 -1.03 -7.02 5.26
C GLU A 65 -1.88 -6.32 4.22
N ALA A 66 -3.21 -6.47 4.28
CA ALA A 66 -4.11 -5.78 3.37
C ALA A 66 -3.97 -4.25 3.45
N ILE A 67 -3.90 -3.69 4.67
CA ILE A 67 -3.67 -2.26 4.86
C ILE A 67 -2.29 -1.85 4.32
N GLU A 68 -1.23 -2.61 4.59
CA GLU A 68 0.11 -2.30 4.09
C GLU A 68 0.22 -2.38 2.55
N LEU A 69 -0.48 -3.33 1.92
CA LEU A 69 -0.56 -3.45 0.47
C LEU A 69 -1.29 -2.24 -0.14
N VAL A 70 -2.42 -1.84 0.44
CA VAL A 70 -3.18 -0.66 0.00
C VAL A 70 -2.38 0.63 0.17
N ASN A 71 -1.64 0.74 1.28
CA ASN A 71 -0.75 1.87 1.54
C ASN A 71 0.51 1.87 0.65
N GLY A 72 0.83 0.74 0.01
CA GLY A 72 2.06 0.56 -0.76
C GLY A 72 3.32 0.39 0.10
N THR A 73 3.18 0.11 1.41
CA THR A 73 4.30 -0.17 2.31
C THR A 73 4.74 -1.64 2.26
N LEU A 74 3.82 -2.54 1.89
CA LEU A 74 4.11 -3.94 1.56
C LEU A 74 3.98 -4.14 0.04
N SER A 75 5.00 -4.72 -0.59
CA SER A 75 4.94 -5.07 -2.03
C SER A 75 4.31 -6.44 -2.23
N VAL A 76 3.52 -6.61 -3.30
CA VAL A 76 2.94 -7.90 -3.72
C VAL A 76 4.01 -8.98 -3.94
N ASP A 77 5.24 -8.59 -4.31
CA ASP A 77 6.35 -9.54 -4.51
C ASP A 77 6.83 -10.20 -3.21
N ARG A 78 6.52 -9.60 -2.06
CA ARG A 78 6.85 -10.11 -0.73
C ARG A 78 5.85 -11.14 -0.23
N LEU A 79 4.70 -11.27 -0.90
CA LEU A 79 3.67 -12.23 -0.57
C LEU A 79 4.03 -13.63 -1.08
N SER A 80 3.46 -14.64 -0.44
CA SER A 80 3.45 -16.00 -0.94
C SER A 80 2.55 -16.13 -2.18
N GLU A 81 2.67 -17.25 -2.90
CA GLU A 81 1.75 -17.54 -4.02
C GLU A 81 0.29 -17.71 -3.57
N ALA A 82 0.06 -18.18 -2.34
CA ALA A 82 -1.28 -18.32 -1.79
C ALA A 82 -1.91 -16.95 -1.49
N GLU A 83 -1.13 -16.03 -0.92
CA GLU A 83 -1.58 -14.65 -0.66
C GLU A 83 -1.78 -13.86 -1.95
N LYS A 84 -0.88 -14.01 -2.94
CA LYS A 84 -1.05 -13.37 -4.26
C LYS A 84 -2.37 -13.74 -4.92
N SER A 85 -2.87 -14.96 -4.70
CA SER A 85 -4.19 -15.37 -5.20
C SER A 85 -5.37 -14.56 -4.63
N GLN A 86 -5.17 -13.93 -3.47
CA GLN A 86 -6.14 -13.06 -2.81
C GLN A 86 -6.05 -11.60 -3.25
N VAL A 87 -5.02 -11.24 -4.03
CA VAL A 87 -4.77 -9.88 -4.50
C VAL A 87 -5.09 -9.78 -5.99
N LEU A 88 -6.10 -8.99 -6.31
CA LEU A 88 -6.56 -8.72 -7.67
C LEU A 88 -6.46 -7.23 -7.99
N THR A 89 -6.58 -6.87 -9.27
CA THR A 89 -6.77 -5.47 -9.65
C THR A 89 -8.19 -5.04 -9.31
N ALA A 90 -8.34 -3.93 -8.59
CA ALA A 90 -9.66 -3.35 -8.29
C ALA A 90 -10.26 -2.66 -9.52
N THR A 91 -11.57 -2.81 -9.69
CA THR A 91 -12.36 -2.16 -10.75
C THR A 91 -13.00 -0.84 -10.32
N GLY A 92 -13.03 -0.57 -9.02
CA GLY A 92 -13.61 0.63 -8.42
C GLY A 92 -12.71 1.87 -8.48
N ALA A 93 -13.20 2.96 -7.88
CA ALA A 93 -12.48 4.23 -7.79
C ALA A 93 -11.28 4.18 -6.84
N THR A 94 -11.36 3.35 -5.80
CA THR A 94 -10.36 3.14 -4.74
C THR A 94 -9.91 1.68 -4.69
N SER A 95 -8.90 1.38 -3.88
CA SER A 95 -8.62 -0.01 -3.48
C SER A 95 -9.78 -0.55 -2.61
N GLU A 96 -9.90 -1.87 -2.52
CA GLU A 96 -10.93 -2.59 -1.77
C GLU A 96 -10.28 -3.66 -0.89
N ILE A 97 -10.63 -3.66 0.39
CA ILE A 97 -10.33 -4.74 1.33
C ILE A 97 -11.66 -5.46 1.62
N ALA A 98 -11.77 -6.68 1.09
CA ALA A 98 -12.88 -7.59 1.31
C ALA A 98 -12.48 -8.67 2.33
N PHE A 99 -13.46 -9.35 2.90
CA PHE A 99 -13.28 -10.42 3.88
C PHE A 99 -13.87 -11.74 3.39
N GLN A 100 -13.11 -12.82 3.60
CA GLN A 100 -13.51 -14.21 3.44
C GLN A 100 -12.83 -15.06 4.55
N LEU A 101 -13.07 -14.67 5.80
CA LEU A 101 -12.62 -15.37 7.00
C LEU A 101 -13.33 -16.72 7.15
N LEU A 102 -12.70 -17.64 7.88
CA LEU A 102 -13.31 -18.93 8.20
C LEU A 102 -14.56 -18.74 9.08
N ALA A 103 -15.59 -19.55 8.84
CA ALA A 103 -16.81 -19.50 9.64
C ALA A 103 -16.51 -19.75 11.13
N GLY A 104 -17.03 -18.89 12.00
CA GLY A 104 -16.74 -18.93 13.45
C GLY A 104 -15.39 -18.34 13.85
N GLN A 105 -14.57 -17.87 12.90
CA GLN A 105 -13.30 -17.16 13.12
C GLN A 105 -13.35 -15.79 12.45
N THR A 106 -14.39 -15.01 12.77
CA THR A 106 -14.62 -13.68 12.19
C THR A 106 -14.19 -12.52 13.09
N VAL A 107 -13.48 -12.84 14.19
CA VAL A 107 -12.98 -11.87 15.17
C VAL A 107 -11.49 -11.66 14.96
N ILE A 108 -11.12 -10.56 14.31
CA ILE A 108 -9.74 -10.15 14.11
C ILE A 108 -9.24 -9.52 15.41
N ARG A 109 -8.27 -10.19 16.04
CA ARG A 109 -7.66 -9.72 17.29
C ARG A 109 -6.31 -9.08 17.02
N VAL A 110 -6.23 -7.79 17.27
CA VAL A 110 -5.01 -6.99 17.08
C VAL A 110 -4.22 -6.92 18.38
N SER A 111 -2.94 -7.22 18.30
CA SER A 111 -2.01 -7.26 19.43
C SER A 111 -1.22 -5.96 19.57
N GLN A 112 -1.10 -5.23 18.47
CA GLN A 112 -0.41 -3.96 18.36
C GLN A 112 -1.15 -3.04 17.38
N ARG A 113 -0.85 -1.73 17.42
CA ARG A 113 -1.49 -0.76 16.53
C ARG A 113 -1.41 -1.19 15.07
N LEU A 114 -2.53 -1.15 14.35
CA LEU A 114 -2.55 -1.37 12.89
C LEU A 114 -1.83 -0.21 12.18
N PRO A 115 -1.27 -0.44 10.97
CA PRO A 115 -0.74 0.65 10.17
C PRO A 115 -1.84 1.68 9.88
N ASP A 116 -1.48 2.97 9.85
CA ASP A 116 -2.43 4.02 9.51
C ASP A 116 -2.92 3.85 8.06
N ILE A 117 -4.19 4.10 7.80
CA ILE A 117 -4.77 4.08 6.45
C ILE A 117 -4.41 5.39 5.76
N THR A 118 -3.44 5.33 4.84
CA THR A 118 -2.84 6.48 4.16
C THR A 118 -3.27 6.62 2.70
N ALA A 119 -3.95 5.60 2.15
CA ALA A 119 -4.48 5.59 0.79
C ALA A 119 -6.02 5.47 0.77
N PRO A 120 -6.69 6.00 -0.28
CA PRO A 120 -8.13 5.80 -0.49
C PRO A 120 -8.50 4.32 -0.57
N VAL A 121 -9.46 3.89 0.25
CA VAL A 121 -9.82 2.48 0.38
C VAL A 121 -11.27 2.28 0.80
N LEU A 122 -11.90 1.24 0.25
CA LEU A 122 -13.13 0.65 0.75
C LEU A 122 -12.78 -0.58 1.60
N ILE A 123 -13.09 -0.57 2.90
CA ILE A 123 -13.02 -1.74 3.79
C ILE A 123 -14.43 -2.26 4.00
N ASP A 124 -14.71 -3.46 3.47
CA ASP A 124 -16.07 -3.97 3.32
C ASP A 124 -16.29 -5.31 4.02
N GLY A 125 -16.69 -5.26 5.29
CA GLY A 125 -17.07 -6.46 6.06
C GLY A 125 -18.36 -7.12 5.59
N THR A 126 -19.14 -6.48 4.70
CA THR A 126 -20.35 -7.08 4.14
C THR A 126 -20.06 -8.19 3.13
N THR A 127 -18.82 -8.29 2.63
CA THR A 127 -18.41 -9.37 1.72
C THR A 127 -18.22 -10.70 2.44
N GLN A 128 -18.13 -10.69 3.77
CA GLN A 128 -17.92 -11.90 4.55
C GLN A 128 -19.09 -12.87 4.36
N THR A 129 -18.77 -14.13 4.04
CA THR A 129 -19.77 -15.20 3.93
C THR A 129 -20.57 -15.30 5.23
N GLY A 130 -21.89 -15.27 5.12
CA GLY A 130 -22.82 -15.28 6.25
C GLY A 130 -23.33 -13.89 6.64
N TYR A 131 -22.83 -12.81 6.02
CA TYR A 131 -23.39 -11.48 6.23
C TYR A 131 -24.80 -11.45 5.63
N ALA A 132 -25.80 -11.46 6.50
CA ALA A 132 -27.18 -11.53 6.09
C ALA A 132 -27.74 -10.12 5.94
N ALA A 133 -27.55 -9.51 4.76
CA ALA A 133 -28.00 -8.15 4.43
C ALA A 133 -29.50 -7.86 4.69
N ASN A 134 -30.30 -8.91 4.94
CA ASN A 134 -31.74 -8.82 5.19
C ASN A 134 -32.17 -9.37 6.58
N THR A 135 -31.24 -9.80 7.42
CA THR A 135 -31.56 -10.33 8.76
C THR A 135 -31.53 -9.19 9.78
N ARG A 136 -32.68 -8.93 10.39
CA ARG A 136 -32.84 -7.86 11.39
C ARG A 136 -32.17 -8.28 12.70
N ALA A 137 -31.26 -7.45 13.21
CA ALA A 137 -30.59 -7.58 14.49
C ALA A 137 -31.55 -7.34 15.65
N ILE A 138 -32.59 -6.52 15.44
CA ILE A 138 -33.72 -6.34 16.36
C ILE A 138 -35.03 -6.33 15.57
N ALA A 139 -36.13 -6.84 16.17
CA ALA A 139 -37.40 -7.03 15.47
C ALA A 139 -38.00 -5.74 14.87
N GLU A 140 -37.62 -4.58 15.42
CA GLU A 140 -38.23 -3.28 15.13
C GLU A 140 -37.41 -2.40 14.17
N LEU A 141 -36.13 -2.72 13.91
CA LEU A 141 -35.28 -1.99 12.97
C LEU A 141 -34.54 -2.97 12.04
N PRO A 142 -34.48 -2.72 10.71
CA PRO A 142 -33.70 -3.53 9.77
C PRO A 142 -32.19 -3.24 9.90
N LEU A 143 -31.64 -3.33 11.11
CA LEU A 143 -30.21 -3.25 11.36
C LEU A 143 -29.62 -4.63 11.12
N VAL A 144 -28.63 -4.77 10.26
CA VAL A 144 -27.92 -6.05 10.10
C VAL A 144 -26.70 -6.03 11.02
N ALA A 145 -26.54 -7.05 11.86
CA ALA A 145 -25.37 -7.16 12.72
C ALA A 145 -24.11 -7.40 11.87
N PRO A 146 -23.06 -6.58 11.99
CA PRO A 146 -21.75 -6.90 11.43
C PRO A 146 -21.27 -8.25 11.94
N ILE A 147 -20.70 -9.08 11.07
CA ILE A 147 -20.15 -10.39 11.45
C ILE A 147 -18.63 -10.38 11.53
N VAL A 148 -17.98 -9.43 10.86
CA VAL A 148 -16.54 -9.19 10.98
C VAL A 148 -16.33 -8.25 12.16
N GLU A 149 -15.55 -8.70 13.14
CA GLU A 149 -15.22 -7.95 14.33
C GLU A 149 -13.73 -7.59 14.32
N LEU A 150 -13.40 -6.37 14.71
CA LEU A 150 -12.04 -5.90 14.93
C LEU A 150 -11.92 -5.42 16.37
N THR A 151 -11.05 -6.07 17.15
CA THR A 151 -10.91 -5.77 18.57
C THR A 151 -9.50 -6.00 19.07
N ALA A 152 -9.14 -5.37 20.19
CA ALA A 152 -7.87 -5.63 20.84
C ALA A 152 -7.79 -7.08 21.35
N THR A 153 -6.57 -7.63 21.32
CA THR A 153 -6.25 -8.90 21.98
C THR A 153 -6.47 -8.72 23.49
N PRO A 154 -7.14 -9.66 24.19
CA PRO A 154 -7.36 -9.54 25.62
C PRO A 154 -6.03 -9.35 26.37
N GLY A 155 -5.94 -8.31 27.19
CA GLY A 155 -4.72 -7.96 27.94
C GLY A 155 -3.67 -7.17 27.16
N ALA A 156 -3.88 -6.89 25.87
CA ALA A 156 -3.04 -5.98 25.11
C ALA A 156 -3.58 -4.55 25.17
N PHE A 157 -2.69 -3.58 25.44
CA PHE A 157 -3.02 -2.15 25.34
C PHE A 157 -2.80 -1.69 23.90
N VAL A 158 -3.89 -1.65 23.13
CA VAL A 158 -3.89 -1.12 21.77
C VAL A 158 -4.68 0.17 21.76
N SER A 159 -3.96 1.30 21.74
CA SER A 159 -4.57 2.63 21.82
C SER A 159 -5.58 2.90 20.69
N ARG A 160 -5.40 2.33 19.50
CA ARG A 160 -6.31 2.58 18.37
C ARG A 160 -6.56 1.36 17.50
N GLY A 161 -7.80 1.22 17.06
CA GLY A 161 -8.22 0.22 16.08
C GLY A 161 -7.79 0.62 14.68
N LEU A 162 -8.53 1.55 14.07
CA LEU A 162 -8.20 2.10 12.76
C LEU A 162 -7.83 3.59 12.87
N SER A 163 -6.64 3.95 12.40
CA SER A 163 -6.25 5.34 12.18
C SER A 163 -6.42 5.68 10.70
N ILE A 164 -7.17 6.73 10.39
CA ILE A 164 -7.44 7.19 9.02
C ILE A 164 -6.79 8.55 8.83
N VAL A 165 -5.86 8.61 7.88
CA VAL A 165 -5.13 9.84 7.52
C VAL A 165 -5.19 10.12 6.01
N SER A 166 -6.15 9.50 5.33
CA SER A 166 -6.41 9.63 3.90
C SER A 166 -7.85 10.05 3.63
N ASP A 167 -8.05 10.70 2.49
CA ASP A 167 -9.38 11.00 1.97
C ASP A 167 -10.00 9.78 1.28
N ASN A 168 -11.33 9.82 1.07
CA ASN A 168 -12.07 8.78 0.34
C ASN A 168 -11.92 7.37 0.93
N VAL A 169 -11.92 7.29 2.27
CA VAL A 169 -12.00 6.01 2.99
C VAL A 169 -13.44 5.70 3.33
N THR A 170 -13.89 4.50 2.96
CA THR A 170 -15.21 3.97 3.34
C THR A 170 -15.01 2.70 4.15
N ILE A 171 -15.62 2.62 5.33
CA ILE A 171 -15.63 1.41 6.16
C ILE A 171 -17.09 1.03 6.40
N ARG A 172 -17.46 -0.21 6.08
CA ARG A 172 -18.84 -0.70 6.27
C ARG A 172 -18.86 -2.17 6.68
N GLY A 173 -19.89 -2.57 7.43
CA GLY A 173 -20.09 -3.97 7.80
C GLY A 173 -19.07 -4.55 8.79
N LEU A 174 -18.37 -3.70 9.55
CA LEU A 174 -17.45 -4.10 10.63
C LEU A 174 -18.01 -3.68 11.98
N SER A 175 -17.82 -4.53 12.99
CA SER A 175 -17.91 -4.14 14.40
C SER A 175 -16.49 -3.81 14.89
N ILE A 176 -16.27 -2.62 15.42
CA ILE A 176 -14.93 -2.15 15.85
C ILE A 176 -15.05 -1.69 17.30
N TYR A 177 -14.32 -2.32 18.22
CA TYR A 177 -14.46 -2.05 19.65
C TYR A 177 -13.26 -2.51 20.47
N GLY A 178 -13.11 -1.98 21.69
CA GLY A 178 -12.19 -2.49 22.70
C GLY A 178 -10.78 -1.92 22.62
N PHE A 179 -10.59 -0.80 21.91
CA PHE A 179 -9.30 -0.10 21.83
C PHE A 179 -9.18 0.94 22.93
N THR A 180 -8.15 0.83 23.77
CA THR A 180 -7.93 1.65 24.97
C THR A 180 -6.45 1.90 25.19
N ASP A 181 -6.09 2.92 25.97
CA ASP A 181 -4.71 3.19 26.40
C ASP A 181 -4.57 2.92 27.91
N ASP A 182 -3.34 2.74 28.40
CA ASP A 182 -3.09 2.97 29.82
C ASP A 182 -3.19 4.47 30.08
N HIS A 183 -3.77 4.85 31.22
CA HIS A 183 -4.21 6.23 31.46
C HIS A 183 -3.09 7.12 32.01
N ASP A 184 -1.82 6.79 31.78
CA ASP A 184 -0.70 7.40 32.53
C ASP A 184 -0.04 8.61 31.85
N ASP A 185 -0.57 9.11 30.72
CA ASP A 185 0.10 10.16 29.94
C ASP A 185 -0.85 11.22 29.39
N THR A 186 -0.62 12.49 29.74
CA THR A 186 -1.52 13.62 29.46
C THR A 186 -1.27 14.30 28.11
N GLU A 187 -0.35 13.77 27.29
CA GLU A 187 0.03 14.34 25.98
C GLU A 187 -0.15 13.37 24.80
N ARG A 188 -0.92 12.28 24.95
CA ARG A 188 -1.15 11.35 23.83
C ARG A 188 -2.37 11.75 23.01
N THR A 189 -2.24 11.65 21.69
CA THR A 189 -3.39 11.54 20.80
C THR A 189 -4.33 10.44 21.35
N PRO A 190 -5.63 10.71 21.52
CA PRO A 190 -6.50 9.89 22.36
C PRO A 190 -6.63 8.44 21.84
N PRO A 191 -6.97 7.49 22.74
CA PRO A 191 -7.41 6.18 22.30
C PRO A 191 -8.76 6.28 21.58
N ALA A 192 -8.96 5.42 20.59
CA ALA A 192 -10.21 5.36 19.84
C ALA A 192 -10.34 4.06 19.04
N ASP A 193 -11.56 3.56 18.91
CA ASP A 193 -11.86 2.46 17.98
C ASP A 193 -11.59 2.90 16.52
N ILE A 194 -11.96 4.15 16.19
CA ILE A 194 -11.63 4.82 14.93
C ILE A 194 -11.10 6.21 15.24
N PHE A 195 -9.91 6.53 14.72
CA PHE A 195 -9.30 7.84 14.81
C PHE A 195 -9.12 8.43 13.42
N ILE A 196 -9.61 9.65 13.20
CA ILE A 196 -9.51 10.35 11.91
C ILE A 196 -8.68 11.61 12.12
N ALA A 197 -7.63 11.77 11.30
CA ALA A 197 -6.77 12.94 11.33
C ALA A 197 -6.39 13.38 9.92
N HIS A 198 -5.91 14.62 9.82
CA HIS A 198 -5.33 15.11 8.59
C HIS A 198 -3.87 14.68 8.49
N ARG A 199 -3.38 14.41 7.26
CA ARG A 199 -1.98 14.01 7.03
C ARG A 199 -0.96 15.10 7.43
N LEU A 200 -1.37 16.36 7.35
CA LEU A 200 -0.57 17.53 7.71
C LEU A 200 -1.12 18.22 8.95
N PRO A 201 -0.28 18.84 9.80
CA PRO A 201 -0.76 19.69 10.86
C PRO A 201 -1.63 20.83 10.28
N PRO A 202 -2.55 21.41 11.09
CA PRO A 202 -3.32 22.57 10.65
C PRO A 202 -2.39 23.65 10.09
N PRO A 203 -2.78 24.32 8.98
CA PRO A 203 -1.98 25.41 8.45
C PRO A 203 -1.73 26.45 9.54
N ASP A 204 -0.49 26.95 9.59
CA ASP A 204 -0.11 28.01 10.52
C ASP A 204 -0.84 29.32 10.16
N VAL A 205 -1.96 29.56 10.84
CA VAL A 205 -2.79 30.76 10.66
C VAL A 205 -2.14 32.03 11.19
N SER A 206 -0.96 31.96 11.83
CA SER A 206 -0.21 33.15 12.26
C SER A 206 0.43 33.92 11.10
N LYS A 207 0.39 33.38 9.88
CA LYS A 207 1.00 33.96 8.67
C LYS A 207 -0.01 34.30 7.56
N GLN A 208 -1.31 34.35 7.88
CA GLN A 208 -2.38 34.73 6.95
C GLN A 208 -2.82 36.18 7.11
#